data_AF-A0A956C2F4-F1
#
_entry.id   AF-A0A956C2F4-F1
#
_cell.length_a   1.000
_cell.length_b   1.000
_cell.length_c   1.000
_cell.angle_alpha   90.00
_cell.angle_beta   90.00
_cell.angle_gamma   90.00
#
_symmetry.space_group_name_H-M   'P 1'
#
loop_
_entity.id
_entity.type
_entity.pdbx_description
1 polymer ?
#
loop_
_entity_poly.entity_id
_entity_poly.type
_entity_poly.pdbx_seq_one_letter_code
_entity_poly.pdbx_strand_id
1 'polypeptide(L)'
;MRTLSPAPTSLFDPAAGTLRHGSFEGPLPAFDARAAGRLRRVATRKAWLYGAVTTDELWISFCVVHLGYASNAFVFVYDVARGAMLVDRTAIAAPWQARVGDDPHRPGPLATFRGRGLSLSTSCDGASLVVSARSTDVDLDARLSAAAAPPAISAIASLGGGRYNTTEKRAPLTVTGRARVGARDVPLDGALGGYDYTCGLLERRTRWRWAFGLGAVDGEPFAFNLVQGFVGEAECAAFADGRVTPLAEAAIEVGSPSPEDPWRVRGDGYDLTFLPGGVHAQHTNLGVVRSKFIQPVGTFSGTMRVGDRERTLEALPGVVEDQDVVW
;
A
#
# COMPACT_ATOMS: atom_id res chain seq x y z
N MET A 1 -0.87 -23.66 7.19
CA MET A 1 -1.14 -22.21 7.11
C MET A 1 -0.28 -21.51 8.15
N ARG A 2 0.39 -20.42 7.79
CA ARG A 2 1.17 -19.59 8.73
C ARG A 2 0.25 -19.04 9.83
N THR A 3 0.74 -18.88 11.06
CA THR A 3 -0.04 -18.28 12.17
C THR A 3 0.48 -16.86 12.44
N LEU A 4 -0.43 -15.91 12.63
CA LEU A 4 -0.09 -14.55 13.04
C LEU A 4 0.10 -14.50 14.55
N SER A 5 1.22 -13.94 15.01
CA SER A 5 1.42 -13.64 16.44
C SER A 5 0.80 -12.27 16.77
N PRO A 6 0.40 -11.98 18.02
CA PRO A 6 0.01 -10.62 18.38
C PRO A 6 1.11 -9.60 18.07
N ALA A 7 0.74 -8.43 17.56
CA ALA A 7 1.69 -7.38 17.24
C ALA A 7 2.49 -6.93 18.47
N PRO A 8 3.82 -6.82 18.35
CA PRO A 8 4.66 -6.42 19.47
C PRO A 8 4.49 -4.93 19.76
N THR A 9 4.72 -4.53 21.01
CA THR A 9 4.66 -3.13 21.44
C THR A 9 5.91 -2.32 21.04
N SER A 10 6.97 -2.99 20.61
CA SER A 10 8.24 -2.39 20.17
C SER A 10 8.90 -3.22 19.06
N LEU A 11 9.64 -2.57 18.15
CA LEU A 11 10.41 -3.28 17.13
C LEU A 11 11.53 -4.14 17.69
N PHE A 12 12.17 -3.68 18.76
CA PHE A 12 13.28 -4.38 19.40
C PHE A 12 12.82 -5.03 20.69
N ASP A 13 13.36 -6.21 20.98
CA ASP A 13 13.20 -6.85 22.27
C ASP A 13 13.90 -6.01 23.35
N PRO A 14 13.19 -5.55 24.41
CA PRO A 14 13.80 -4.70 25.42
C PRO A 14 14.92 -5.36 26.23
N ALA A 15 14.88 -6.69 26.38
CA ALA A 15 15.88 -7.44 27.15
C ALA A 15 17.08 -7.83 26.29
N ALA A 16 16.84 -8.30 25.06
CA ALA A 16 17.89 -8.77 24.17
C ALA A 16 18.47 -7.68 23.25
N GLY A 17 17.75 -6.57 23.05
CA GLY A 17 18.10 -5.53 22.08
C GLY A 17 18.03 -5.98 20.62
N THR A 18 17.51 -7.17 20.37
CA THR A 18 17.42 -7.78 19.04
C THR A 18 16.14 -7.34 18.33
N LEU A 19 16.21 -7.21 17.01
CA LEU A 19 15.06 -6.90 16.19
C LEU A 19 14.07 -8.07 16.24
N ARG A 20 12.79 -7.78 16.47
CA ARG A 20 11.71 -8.77 16.34
C ARG A 20 11.48 -9.05 14.86
N HIS A 21 11.13 -10.29 14.54
CA HIS A 21 10.92 -10.70 13.16
C HIS A 21 9.66 -11.54 13.03
N GLY A 22 8.98 -11.38 11.91
CA GLY A 22 7.81 -12.20 11.57
C GLY A 22 6.63 -11.39 11.10
N SER A 23 5.47 -12.03 11.22
CA SER A 23 4.19 -11.52 10.79
C SER A 23 3.21 -11.53 11.94
N PHE A 24 2.48 -10.44 12.07
CA PHE A 24 1.73 -10.13 13.27
C PHE A 24 0.30 -9.68 12.95
N GLU A 25 -0.62 -10.07 13.83
CA GLU A 25 -1.99 -9.58 13.88
C GLU A 25 -2.05 -8.36 14.80
N GLY A 26 -2.43 -7.22 14.25
CA GLY A 26 -2.55 -5.96 14.97
C GLY A 26 -1.60 -4.86 14.50
N PRO A 27 -1.63 -3.71 15.20
CA PRO A 27 -0.94 -2.49 14.79
C PRO A 27 0.58 -2.61 14.91
N LEU A 28 1.29 -2.09 13.92
CA LEU A 28 2.74 -2.00 13.89
C LEU A 28 3.23 -1.02 14.96
N PRO A 29 4.24 -1.38 15.77
CA PRO A 29 4.84 -0.43 16.70
C PRO A 29 5.59 0.67 15.96
N ALA A 30 5.82 1.80 16.64
CA ALA A 30 6.57 2.91 16.09
C ALA A 30 7.94 2.47 15.56
N PHE A 31 8.26 2.93 14.36
CA PHE A 31 9.54 2.69 13.72
C PHE A 31 10.66 3.35 14.52
N ASP A 32 11.69 2.56 14.81
CA ASP A 32 12.88 3.02 15.52
C ASP A 32 14.10 2.70 14.67
N ALA A 33 14.86 3.72 14.31
CA ALA A 33 16.17 3.60 13.65
C ALA A 33 17.26 4.40 14.38
N ARG A 34 17.09 4.66 15.69
CA ARG A 34 18.04 5.46 16.49
C ARG A 34 19.45 4.85 16.54
N ALA A 35 19.55 3.53 16.44
CA ALA A 35 20.83 2.83 16.34
C ALA A 35 21.59 3.12 15.04
N ALA A 36 20.90 3.61 13.99
CA ALA A 36 21.55 4.04 12.75
C ALA A 36 21.97 5.51 12.85
N GLY A 37 23.26 5.78 12.65
CA GLY A 37 23.78 7.15 12.57
C GLY A 37 23.09 8.00 11.50
N ARG A 38 23.15 9.33 11.63
CA ARG A 38 22.43 10.29 10.77
C ARG A 38 22.65 10.05 9.27
N LEU A 39 23.91 9.86 8.85
CA LEU A 39 24.26 9.63 7.44
C LEU A 39 23.64 8.33 6.92
N ARG A 40 23.72 7.24 7.69
CA ARG A 40 23.12 5.95 7.35
C ARG A 40 21.61 6.11 7.20
N ARG A 41 20.94 6.79 8.13
CA ARG A 41 19.49 7.06 8.03
C ARG A 41 19.13 7.84 6.77
N VAL A 42 19.86 8.89 6.41
CA VAL A 42 19.57 9.64 5.18
C VAL A 42 19.72 8.74 3.94
N ALA A 43 20.75 7.89 3.92
CA ALA A 43 21.01 7.00 2.79
C ALA A 43 20.02 5.82 2.70
N THR A 44 19.62 5.23 3.82
CA THR A 44 18.90 3.94 3.84
C THR A 44 17.46 4.04 4.31
N ARG A 45 17.05 5.07 5.06
CA ARG A 45 15.65 5.19 5.49
C ARG A 45 14.78 5.49 4.28
N LYS A 46 13.84 4.61 4.00
CA LYS A 46 12.78 4.78 3.01
C LYS A 46 11.46 4.57 3.73
N ALA A 47 10.51 5.45 3.48
CA ALA A 47 9.18 5.35 4.08
C ALA A 47 8.14 5.82 3.08
N TRP A 48 7.00 5.15 3.05
CA TRP A 48 5.86 5.53 2.23
C TRP A 48 4.54 5.17 2.90
N LEU A 49 3.50 5.92 2.52
CA LEU A 49 2.12 5.59 2.80
C LEU A 49 1.38 5.57 1.47
N TYR A 50 0.95 4.39 1.05
CA TYR A 50 0.00 4.20 -0.03
C TYR A 50 -1.39 4.02 0.55
N GLY A 51 -2.41 4.57 -0.10
CA GLY A 51 -3.79 4.30 0.22
C GLY A 51 -4.64 4.17 -1.05
N ALA A 52 -5.72 3.43 -0.92
CA ALA A 52 -6.73 3.28 -1.95
C ALA A 52 -8.13 3.47 -1.36
N VAL A 53 -9.03 4.02 -2.16
CA VAL A 53 -10.46 4.11 -1.92
C VAL A 53 -11.17 3.56 -3.16
N THR A 54 -12.12 2.66 -2.97
CA THR A 54 -12.94 2.10 -4.05
C THR A 54 -14.41 2.34 -3.80
N THR A 55 -15.11 2.76 -4.84
CA THR A 55 -16.58 2.75 -4.95
C THR A 55 -16.98 1.77 -6.04
N ASP A 56 -18.27 1.66 -6.34
CA ASP A 56 -18.75 0.91 -7.51
C ASP A 56 -18.30 1.52 -8.85
N GLU A 57 -17.96 2.82 -8.85
CA GLU A 57 -17.56 3.55 -10.06
C GLU A 57 -16.06 3.82 -10.15
N LEU A 58 -15.40 4.10 -9.02
CA LEU A 58 -14.05 4.64 -9.00
C LEU A 58 -13.10 3.83 -8.13
N TRP A 59 -11.86 3.71 -8.60
CA TRP A 59 -10.70 3.37 -7.80
C TRP A 59 -9.79 4.60 -7.71
N ILE A 60 -9.51 5.06 -6.48
CA ILE A 60 -8.68 6.22 -6.21
C ILE A 60 -7.47 5.77 -5.41
N SER A 61 -6.27 5.94 -5.94
CA SER A 61 -5.02 5.67 -5.22
C SER A 61 -4.27 6.96 -4.93
N PHE A 62 -3.61 7.01 -3.80
CA PHE A 62 -2.68 8.07 -3.44
C PHE A 62 -1.47 7.50 -2.72
N CYS A 63 -0.32 8.14 -2.89
CA CYS A 63 0.90 7.74 -2.21
C CYS A 63 1.78 8.93 -1.88
N VAL A 64 2.38 8.92 -0.69
CA VAL A 64 3.46 9.83 -0.30
C VAL A 64 4.68 8.99 0.03
N VAL A 65 5.81 9.31 -0.60
CA VAL A 65 7.07 8.58 -0.47
C VAL A 65 8.18 9.54 -0.04
N HIS A 66 8.94 9.14 0.97
CA HIS A 66 10.11 9.87 1.46
C HIS A 66 11.36 8.98 1.42
N LEU A 67 12.30 9.35 0.56
CA LEU A 67 13.51 8.56 0.25
C LEU A 67 14.74 8.95 1.09
N GLY A 68 14.62 9.97 1.94
CA GLY A 68 15.74 10.51 2.73
C GLY A 68 16.36 11.74 2.07
N TYR A 69 16.65 11.67 0.77
CA TYR A 69 17.27 12.74 -0.02
C TYR A 69 16.38 13.23 -1.18
N ALA A 70 15.24 12.57 -1.42
CA ALA A 70 14.23 12.93 -2.39
C ALA A 70 12.86 12.49 -1.88
N SER A 71 11.81 13.01 -2.48
CA SER A 71 10.45 12.58 -2.22
C SER A 71 9.63 12.57 -3.51
N ASN A 72 8.59 11.77 -3.54
CA ASN A 72 7.57 11.83 -4.57
C ASN A 72 6.20 11.54 -3.97
N ALA A 73 5.18 11.95 -4.69
CA ALA A 73 3.80 11.69 -4.35
C ALA A 73 3.00 11.55 -5.62
N PHE A 74 2.05 10.63 -5.62
CA PHE A 74 1.12 10.47 -6.73
C PHE A 74 -0.31 10.34 -6.24
N VAL A 75 -1.23 10.68 -7.14
CA VAL A 75 -2.65 10.40 -7.01
C VAL A 75 -3.16 10.02 -8.40
N PHE A 76 -3.93 8.95 -8.47
CA PHE A 76 -4.62 8.59 -9.70
C PHE A 76 -6.06 8.16 -9.40
N VAL A 77 -6.91 8.32 -10.42
CA VAL A 77 -8.32 7.96 -10.39
C VAL A 77 -8.61 7.13 -11.62
N TYR A 78 -9.16 5.95 -11.40
CA TYR A 78 -9.56 4.99 -12.42
C TYR A 78 -11.07 4.80 -12.37
N ASP A 79 -11.71 4.85 -13.53
CA ASP A 79 -13.12 4.53 -13.71
C ASP A 79 -13.25 3.01 -13.90
N VAL A 80 -13.74 2.33 -12.86
CA VAL A 80 -13.88 0.87 -12.82
C VAL A 80 -14.90 0.40 -13.85
N ALA A 81 -16.01 1.12 -13.99
CA ALA A 81 -17.09 0.75 -14.91
C ALA A 81 -16.70 0.93 -16.38
N ARG A 82 -15.93 1.97 -16.71
CA ARG A 82 -15.49 2.26 -18.08
C ARG A 82 -14.16 1.59 -18.44
N GLY A 83 -13.40 1.12 -17.46
CA GLY A 83 -12.07 0.58 -17.69
C GLY A 83 -11.06 1.62 -18.15
N ALA A 84 -11.06 2.82 -17.54
CA ALA A 84 -10.25 3.94 -18.02
C ALA A 84 -9.59 4.76 -16.90
N MET A 85 -8.32 5.10 -17.07
CA MET A 85 -7.63 6.06 -16.21
C MET A 85 -8.15 7.48 -16.47
N LEU A 86 -8.75 8.12 -15.45
CA LEU A 86 -9.30 9.48 -15.53
C LEU A 86 -8.26 10.54 -15.14
N VAL A 87 -7.49 10.26 -14.09
CA VAL A 87 -6.47 11.16 -13.55
C VAL A 87 -5.23 10.34 -13.25
N ASP A 88 -4.07 10.80 -13.66
CA ASP A 88 -2.77 10.30 -13.21
C ASP A 88 -1.84 11.50 -12.98
N ARG A 89 -1.49 11.76 -11.73
CA ARG A 89 -0.62 12.87 -11.34
C ARG A 89 0.49 12.36 -10.46
N THR A 90 1.72 12.73 -10.80
CA THR A 90 2.86 12.57 -9.91
C THR A 90 3.67 13.84 -9.81
N ALA A 91 4.21 14.09 -8.62
CA ALA A 91 5.19 15.11 -8.39
C ALA A 91 6.39 14.53 -7.65
N ILE A 92 7.60 14.76 -8.20
CA ILE A 92 8.85 14.60 -7.46
C ILE A 92 9.16 15.93 -6.77
N ALA A 93 9.69 15.89 -5.55
CA ALA A 93 10.04 17.09 -4.80
C ALA A 93 11.32 16.89 -3.95
N ALA A 94 11.79 18.00 -3.38
CA ALA A 94 12.86 17.97 -2.40
C ALA A 94 12.42 17.27 -1.10
N PRO A 95 13.34 16.69 -0.31
CA PRO A 95 12.96 15.91 0.87
C PRO A 95 12.18 16.71 1.92
N TRP A 96 12.46 18.01 2.09
CA TRP A 96 11.72 18.87 3.05
C TRP A 96 10.29 19.20 2.64
N GLN A 97 9.88 18.88 1.41
CA GLN A 97 8.52 19.07 0.90
C GLN A 97 7.60 17.88 1.19
N ALA A 98 8.15 16.81 1.76
CA ALA A 98 7.39 15.63 2.15
C ALA A 98 7.77 15.15 3.55
N ARG A 99 6.86 14.42 4.18
CA ARG A 99 7.12 13.72 5.43
C ARG A 99 6.34 12.41 5.43
N VAL A 100 6.94 11.38 6.00
CA VAL A 100 6.25 10.16 6.43
C VAL A 100 6.71 9.90 7.86
N GLY A 101 5.77 9.95 8.80
CA GLY A 101 5.97 9.72 10.23
C GLY A 101 6.53 8.32 10.50
N ASP A 102 7.17 8.15 11.65
CA ASP A 102 7.70 6.84 12.07
C ASP A 102 6.64 5.99 12.80
N ASP A 103 5.56 6.60 13.26
CA ASP A 103 4.50 5.95 14.03
C ASP A 103 3.15 6.15 13.31
N PRO A 104 2.60 5.11 12.67
CA PRO A 104 1.35 5.20 11.93
C PRO A 104 0.12 5.36 12.84
N HIS A 105 0.25 5.22 14.16
CA HIS A 105 -0.86 5.32 15.11
C HIS A 105 -0.82 6.58 15.97
N ARG A 106 0.24 7.37 15.86
CA ARG A 106 0.37 8.65 16.57
C ARG A 106 -0.70 9.64 16.07
N PRO A 107 -1.50 10.23 16.98
CA PRO A 107 -2.43 11.29 16.59
C PRO A 107 -1.73 12.47 15.91
N GLY A 108 -2.32 12.93 14.81
CA GLY A 108 -1.80 14.03 13.99
C GLY A 108 -1.27 13.60 12.63
N PRO A 109 -0.48 14.46 11.94
CA PRO A 109 -0.03 14.20 10.58
C PRO A 109 0.85 12.96 10.47
N LEU A 110 0.47 12.03 9.59
CA LEU A 110 1.22 10.83 9.26
C LEU A 110 2.07 11.03 8.01
N ALA A 111 1.47 11.37 6.87
CA ALA A 111 2.19 11.62 5.64
C ALA A 111 1.77 12.94 5.01
N THR A 112 2.73 13.75 4.54
CA THR A 112 2.44 15.00 3.86
C THR A 112 3.33 15.18 2.65
N PHE A 113 2.82 15.87 1.63
CA PHE A 113 3.56 16.25 0.44
C PHE A 113 2.99 17.55 -0.12
N ARG A 114 3.86 18.47 -0.54
CA ARG A 114 3.45 19.66 -1.30
C ARG A 114 4.48 20.03 -2.36
N GLY A 115 4.13 19.88 -3.63
CA GLY A 115 5.02 20.23 -4.73
C GLY A 115 4.37 20.09 -6.10
N ARG A 116 4.81 20.94 -7.04
CA ARG A 116 4.42 20.87 -8.47
C ARG A 116 2.90 20.70 -8.71
N GLY A 117 2.09 21.46 -7.98
CA GLY A 117 0.63 21.45 -8.12
C GLY A 117 -0.09 20.27 -7.46
N LEU A 118 0.63 19.38 -6.76
CA LEU A 118 0.07 18.30 -5.96
C LEU A 118 0.26 18.60 -4.46
N SER A 119 -0.81 18.46 -3.69
CA SER A 119 -0.80 18.47 -2.23
C SER A 119 -1.48 17.22 -1.70
N LEU A 120 -0.77 16.45 -0.88
CA LEU A 120 -1.30 15.29 -0.16
C LEU A 120 -1.06 15.49 1.33
N SER A 121 -2.06 15.17 2.14
CA SER A 121 -1.93 15.12 3.59
C SER A 121 -2.76 13.98 4.14
N THR A 122 -2.15 13.19 5.02
CA THR A 122 -2.82 12.18 5.81
C THR A 122 -2.55 12.43 7.29
N SER A 123 -3.54 12.15 8.13
CA SER A 123 -3.42 12.23 9.58
C SER A 123 -4.19 11.13 10.25
N CYS A 124 -3.69 10.68 11.39
CA CYS A 124 -4.37 9.70 12.22
C CYS A 124 -5.09 10.42 13.36
N ASP A 125 -6.32 10.03 13.65
CA ASP A 125 -7.11 10.58 14.75
C ASP A 125 -7.64 9.49 15.69
N GLY A 126 -6.79 8.50 15.93
CA GLY A 126 -7.10 7.31 16.71
C GLY A 126 -7.38 6.14 15.78
N ALA A 127 -8.65 5.90 15.46
CA ALA A 127 -9.07 4.74 14.68
C ALA A 127 -9.29 5.03 13.18
N SER A 128 -8.99 6.24 12.70
CA SER A 128 -9.17 6.59 11.29
C SER A 128 -7.95 7.28 10.68
N LEU A 129 -7.75 7.03 9.39
CA LEU A 129 -6.86 7.77 8.54
C LEU A 129 -7.68 8.83 7.80
N VAL A 130 -7.42 10.10 8.09
CA VAL A 130 -8.02 11.24 7.40
C VAL A 130 -7.09 11.64 6.26
N VAL A 131 -7.63 11.79 5.05
CA VAL A 131 -6.88 12.01 3.82
C VAL A 131 -7.42 13.25 3.11
N SER A 132 -6.51 14.11 2.67
CA SER A 132 -6.78 15.17 1.70
C SER A 132 -5.80 15.10 0.55
N ALA A 133 -6.30 15.01 -0.68
CA ALA A 133 -5.51 15.04 -1.91
C ALA A 133 -6.01 16.09 -2.88
N ARG A 134 -5.12 16.95 -3.36
CA ARG A 134 -5.45 18.12 -4.17
C ARG A 134 -4.52 18.23 -5.37
N SER A 135 -5.09 18.29 -6.57
CA SER A 135 -4.42 18.72 -7.81
C SER A 135 -5.40 19.51 -8.68
N THR A 136 -5.00 19.88 -9.90
CA THR A 136 -5.89 20.55 -10.86
C THR A 136 -7.14 19.72 -11.19
N ASP A 137 -7.03 18.39 -11.19
CA ASP A 137 -8.07 17.49 -11.69
C ASP A 137 -8.70 16.60 -10.60
N VAL A 138 -8.19 16.68 -9.36
CA VAL A 138 -8.71 15.87 -8.24
C VAL A 138 -8.76 16.66 -6.93
N ASP A 139 -9.88 16.52 -6.22
CA ASP A 139 -10.14 17.06 -4.87
C ASP A 139 -10.69 15.93 -3.99
N LEU A 140 -9.83 15.17 -3.32
CA LEU A 140 -10.22 14.11 -2.37
C LEU A 140 -10.22 14.63 -0.94
N ASP A 141 -11.33 14.50 -0.22
CA ASP A 141 -11.40 14.56 1.24
C ASP A 141 -12.08 13.28 1.73
N ALA A 142 -11.33 12.42 2.41
CA ALA A 142 -11.82 11.12 2.84
C ALA A 142 -11.42 10.80 4.28
N ARG A 143 -12.28 10.08 4.98
CA ARG A 143 -11.99 9.47 6.28
C ARG A 143 -12.10 7.96 6.14
N LEU A 144 -10.99 7.26 6.30
CA LEU A 144 -10.92 5.80 6.26
C LEU A 144 -10.94 5.30 7.71
N SER A 145 -12.07 4.75 8.16
CA SER A 145 -12.29 4.30 9.53
C SER A 145 -12.04 2.81 9.68
N ALA A 146 -11.33 2.46 10.75
CA ALA A 146 -11.03 1.09 11.09
C ALA A 146 -11.89 0.53 12.23
N ALA A 147 -12.96 1.23 12.61
CA ALA A 147 -13.83 0.85 13.71
C ALA A 147 -14.48 -0.54 13.53
N ALA A 148 -14.79 -0.91 12.29
CA ALA A 148 -15.36 -2.21 11.91
C ALA A 148 -14.40 -3.05 11.03
N ALA A 149 -13.15 -2.60 10.89
CA ALA A 149 -12.19 -3.28 10.04
C ALA A 149 -11.62 -4.52 10.75
N PRO A 150 -11.24 -5.57 10.00
CA PRO A 150 -10.38 -6.62 10.54
C PRO A 150 -9.09 -6.06 11.18
N PRO A 151 -8.43 -6.84 12.04
CA PRO A 151 -7.09 -6.49 12.51
C PRO A 151 -6.14 -6.22 11.34
N ALA A 152 -5.24 -5.25 11.52
CA ALA A 152 -4.16 -5.05 10.56
C ALA A 152 -3.23 -6.27 10.52
N ILE A 153 -2.54 -6.49 9.40
CA ILE A 153 -1.35 -7.33 9.38
C ILE A 153 -0.12 -6.44 9.40
N SER A 154 0.81 -6.76 10.29
CA SER A 154 2.09 -6.06 10.39
C SER A 154 3.23 -7.04 10.15
N ALA A 155 4.29 -6.61 9.48
CA ALA A 155 5.47 -7.43 9.26
C ALA A 155 6.74 -6.69 9.71
N ILE A 156 7.69 -7.45 10.27
CA ILE A 156 9.04 -6.98 10.55
C ILE A 156 10.03 -7.95 9.89
N ALA A 157 10.69 -7.50 8.83
CA ALA A 157 11.61 -8.32 8.04
C ALA A 157 13.06 -7.86 8.21
N SER A 158 13.97 -8.81 8.46
CA SER A 158 15.41 -8.57 8.36
C SER A 158 15.83 -8.49 6.91
N LEU A 159 16.66 -7.51 6.56
CA LEU A 159 17.29 -7.41 5.25
C LEU A 159 18.82 -7.64 5.34
N GLY A 160 19.32 -8.13 6.48
CA GLY A 160 20.76 -8.34 6.70
C GLY A 160 21.55 -7.03 6.92
N GLY A 161 22.79 -7.12 7.41
CA GLY A 161 23.65 -5.94 7.62
C GLY A 161 23.04 -4.85 8.52
N GLY A 162 22.21 -5.24 9.49
CA GLY A 162 21.48 -4.34 10.38
C GLY A 162 20.41 -3.50 9.68
N ARG A 163 19.93 -3.93 8.51
CA ARG A 163 18.81 -3.35 7.75
C ARG A 163 17.55 -4.16 7.99
N TYR A 164 16.41 -3.49 7.90
CA TYR A 164 15.11 -4.08 8.13
C TYR A 164 14.02 -3.23 7.51
N ASN A 165 12.91 -3.88 7.21
CA ASN A 165 11.70 -3.23 6.75
C ASN A 165 10.54 -3.57 7.68
N THR A 166 9.66 -2.59 7.88
CA THR A 166 8.42 -2.75 8.63
C THR A 166 7.26 -2.32 7.78
N THR A 167 6.19 -3.12 7.79
CA THR A 167 4.99 -2.82 7.03
C THR A 167 3.75 -3.02 7.87
N GLU A 168 2.71 -2.24 7.58
CA GLU A 168 1.35 -2.44 8.09
C GLU A 168 0.38 -2.32 6.92
N LYS A 169 -0.49 -3.32 6.78
CA LYS A 169 -1.58 -3.32 5.82
C LYS A 169 -2.89 -3.37 6.57
N ARG A 170 -3.83 -2.47 6.21
CA ARG A 170 -5.16 -2.43 6.83
C ARG A 170 -6.23 -2.25 5.78
N ALA A 171 -7.15 -3.21 5.72
CA ALA A 171 -8.29 -3.23 4.81
C ALA A 171 -9.30 -4.32 5.27
N PRO A 172 -10.54 -4.31 4.75
CA PRO A 172 -11.21 -3.14 4.22
C PRO A 172 -11.55 -2.16 5.36
N LEU A 173 -11.39 -0.86 5.10
CA LEU A 173 -11.78 0.26 5.96
C LEU A 173 -13.09 0.84 5.44
N THR A 174 -13.97 1.33 6.31
CA THR A 174 -15.15 2.08 5.86
C THR A 174 -14.75 3.51 5.53
N VAL A 175 -15.30 4.06 4.45
CA VAL A 175 -14.95 5.40 3.98
C VAL A 175 -16.17 6.31 4.03
N THR A 176 -15.92 7.57 4.39
CA THR A 176 -16.85 8.69 4.24
C THR A 176 -16.12 9.90 3.66
N GLY A 177 -16.87 10.81 3.06
CA GLY A 177 -16.33 12.04 2.48
C GLY A 177 -16.69 12.22 1.00
N ARG A 178 -15.81 12.85 0.24
CA ARG A 178 -16.06 13.20 -1.17
C ARG A 178 -14.79 13.16 -2.00
N ALA A 179 -14.94 12.86 -3.28
CA ALA A 179 -13.94 13.12 -4.30
C ALA A 179 -14.55 14.00 -5.39
N ARG A 180 -13.82 15.02 -5.83
CA ARG A 180 -14.08 15.69 -7.11
C ARG A 180 -13.08 15.21 -8.14
N VAL A 181 -13.56 14.81 -9.31
CA VAL A 181 -12.73 14.34 -10.43
C VAL A 181 -13.14 15.14 -11.66
N GLY A 182 -12.27 16.06 -12.09
CA GLY A 182 -12.64 17.11 -13.06
C GLY A 182 -13.84 17.92 -12.57
N ALA A 183 -14.97 17.83 -13.28
CA ALA A 183 -16.22 18.50 -12.92
C ALA A 183 -17.21 17.63 -12.12
N ARG A 184 -16.91 16.34 -11.90
CA ARG A 184 -17.81 15.40 -11.23
C ARG A 184 -17.52 15.36 -9.74
N ASP A 185 -18.54 15.57 -8.91
CA ASP A 185 -18.50 15.27 -7.48
C ASP A 185 -19.01 13.83 -7.24
N VAL A 186 -18.25 13.06 -6.45
CA VAL A 186 -18.53 11.66 -6.13
C VAL A 186 -18.55 11.49 -4.61
N PRO A 187 -19.69 11.13 -4.00
CA PRO A 187 -19.74 10.82 -2.58
C PRO A 187 -18.96 9.53 -2.30
N LEU A 188 -18.30 9.48 -1.16
CA LEU A 188 -17.55 8.31 -0.71
C LEU A 188 -18.25 7.56 0.42
N ASP A 189 -19.47 7.94 0.77
CA ASP A 189 -20.25 7.24 1.79
C ASP A 189 -20.58 5.83 1.29
N GLY A 190 -20.19 4.81 2.07
CA GLY A 190 -20.32 3.40 1.69
C GLY A 190 -19.16 2.87 0.86
N ALA A 191 -18.19 3.72 0.49
CA ALA A 191 -16.97 3.26 -0.15
C ALA A 191 -16.08 2.46 0.82
N LEU A 192 -15.20 1.65 0.24
CA LEU A 192 -14.20 0.89 0.98
C LEU A 192 -12.81 1.49 0.77
N GLY A 193 -11.95 1.36 1.78
CA GLY A 193 -10.59 1.87 1.73
C GLY A 193 -9.57 0.88 2.26
N GLY A 194 -8.31 1.15 1.98
CA GLY A 194 -7.20 0.42 2.60
C GLY A 194 -5.91 1.22 2.48
N TYR A 195 -4.94 0.90 3.34
CA TYR A 195 -3.61 1.49 3.25
C TYR A 195 -2.50 0.47 3.43
N ASP A 196 -1.36 0.82 2.86
CA ASP A 196 -0.05 0.24 3.08
C ASP A 196 0.87 1.33 3.65
N TYR A 197 1.26 1.16 4.91
CA TYR A 197 2.35 1.91 5.50
C TYR A 197 3.61 1.06 5.50
N THR A 198 4.70 1.63 5.01
CA THR A 198 6.02 0.99 5.05
C THR A 198 7.07 1.98 5.54
N CYS A 199 7.94 1.52 6.44
CA CYS A 199 9.13 2.25 6.83
C CYS A 199 10.29 1.27 7.11
N GLY A 200 11.47 1.56 6.58
CA GLY A 200 12.60 0.64 6.68
C GLY A 200 13.95 1.32 6.47
N LEU A 201 15.01 0.65 6.94
CA LEU A 201 16.37 0.89 6.52
C LEU A 201 16.69 -0.07 5.37
N LEU A 202 16.53 0.36 4.13
CA LEU A 202 16.55 -0.52 2.97
C LEU A 202 17.95 -0.71 2.38
N GLU A 203 18.10 -1.80 1.62
CA GLU A 203 19.26 -2.04 0.78
C GLU A 203 19.37 -1.01 -0.35
N ARG A 204 20.55 -0.95 -1.00
CA ARG A 204 20.79 -0.01 -2.11
C ARG A 204 19.89 -0.28 -3.32
N ARG A 205 19.59 -1.55 -3.58
CA ARG A 205 18.66 -1.98 -4.61
C ARG A 205 17.57 -2.80 -3.94
N THR A 206 16.32 -2.50 -4.26
CA THR A 206 15.16 -3.26 -3.79
C THR A 206 14.26 -3.56 -4.98
N ARG A 207 13.75 -4.78 -5.03
CA ARG A 207 12.83 -5.23 -6.07
C ARG A 207 11.70 -6.00 -5.42
N TRP A 208 10.47 -5.71 -5.83
CA TRP A 208 9.30 -6.45 -5.42
C TRP A 208 8.23 -6.41 -6.51
N ARG A 209 7.27 -7.32 -6.38
CA ARG A 209 5.97 -7.18 -7.01
C ARG A 209 4.91 -7.20 -5.94
N TRP A 210 3.82 -6.50 -6.20
CA TRP A 210 2.74 -6.34 -5.26
C TRP A 210 1.40 -6.44 -5.97
N ALA A 211 0.40 -6.98 -5.28
CA ALA A 211 -0.97 -7.05 -5.75
C ALA A 211 -1.89 -6.74 -4.57
N PHE A 212 -2.81 -5.80 -4.79
CA PHE A 212 -3.77 -5.37 -3.78
C PHE A 212 -5.15 -5.24 -4.40
N GLY A 213 -6.10 -6.01 -3.87
CA GLY A 213 -7.50 -5.98 -4.26
C GLY A 213 -8.37 -5.53 -3.12
N LEU A 214 -9.43 -4.78 -3.43
CA LEU A 214 -10.37 -4.24 -2.45
C LEU A 214 -11.74 -4.06 -3.11
N GLY A 215 -12.80 -4.45 -2.41
CA GLY A 215 -14.17 -4.32 -2.90
C GLY A 215 -15.14 -5.20 -2.12
N ALA A 216 -16.20 -5.64 -2.77
CA ALA A 216 -17.13 -6.61 -2.22
C ALA A 216 -17.02 -7.96 -2.95
N VAL A 217 -17.12 -9.06 -2.20
CA VAL A 217 -17.20 -10.43 -2.71
C VAL A 217 -18.36 -11.10 -2.00
N ASP A 218 -19.28 -11.72 -2.75
CA ASP A 218 -20.54 -12.28 -2.21
C ASP A 218 -21.38 -11.25 -1.43
N GLY A 219 -21.27 -9.95 -1.78
CA GLY A 219 -21.94 -8.84 -1.09
C GLY A 219 -21.26 -8.38 0.21
N GLU A 220 -20.13 -8.98 0.59
CA GLU A 220 -19.41 -8.67 1.83
C GLU A 220 -18.08 -7.94 1.54
N PRO A 221 -17.64 -6.99 2.39
CA PRO A 221 -16.35 -6.35 2.25
C PRO A 221 -15.18 -7.34 2.23
N PHE A 222 -14.31 -7.19 1.24
CA PHE A 222 -13.21 -8.09 0.98
C PHE A 222 -11.97 -7.32 0.53
N ALA A 223 -10.80 -7.75 0.99
CA ALA A 223 -9.53 -7.25 0.48
C ALA A 223 -8.44 -8.33 0.52
N PHE A 224 -7.38 -8.15 -0.26
CA PHE A 224 -6.16 -8.92 -0.11
C PHE A 224 -4.92 -8.06 -0.37
N ASN A 225 -3.81 -8.48 0.24
CA ASN A 225 -2.47 -7.94 0.01
C ASN A 225 -1.55 -9.12 -0.30
N LEU A 226 -0.89 -9.10 -1.45
CA LEU A 226 0.00 -10.17 -1.92
C LEU A 226 1.30 -9.56 -2.44
N VAL A 227 2.43 -10.18 -2.10
CA VAL A 227 3.77 -9.68 -2.42
C VAL A 227 4.61 -10.82 -2.98
N GLN A 228 5.53 -10.48 -3.88
CA GLN A 228 6.64 -11.32 -4.31
C GLN A 228 7.96 -10.59 -4.04
N GLY A 229 8.84 -11.22 -3.27
CA GLY A 229 10.12 -10.67 -2.86
C GLY A 229 10.03 -9.59 -1.77
N PHE A 230 11.16 -8.94 -1.50
CA PHE A 230 11.31 -7.92 -0.47
C PHE A 230 10.92 -8.38 0.95
N VAL A 231 9.68 -8.19 1.39
CA VAL A 231 9.16 -8.70 2.69
C VAL A 231 8.57 -10.11 2.53
N GLY A 232 8.02 -10.42 1.34
CA GLY A 232 7.48 -11.73 0.98
C GLY A 232 6.25 -12.15 1.79
N GLU A 233 6.18 -13.44 2.09
CA GLU A 233 5.03 -14.08 2.78
C GLU A 233 4.56 -13.35 4.06
N ALA A 234 5.47 -12.69 4.77
CA ALA A 234 5.20 -12.10 6.08
C ALA A 234 4.13 -10.99 6.06
N GLU A 235 3.86 -10.37 4.91
CA GLU A 235 2.80 -9.37 4.76
C GLU A 235 1.64 -9.83 3.86
N CYS A 236 1.67 -11.07 3.37
CA CYS A 236 0.62 -11.60 2.51
C CYS A 236 -0.60 -12.01 3.34
N ALA A 237 -1.78 -11.48 3.03
CA ALA A 237 -3.03 -11.79 3.72
C ALA A 237 -4.29 -11.46 2.90
N ALA A 238 -5.38 -12.16 3.23
CA ALA A 238 -6.74 -11.78 2.89
C ALA A 238 -7.46 -11.21 4.12
N PHE A 239 -8.40 -10.30 3.88
CA PHE A 239 -9.23 -9.66 4.89
C PHE A 239 -10.69 -9.90 4.53
N ALA A 240 -11.37 -10.70 5.36
CA ALA A 240 -12.77 -11.10 5.14
C ALA A 240 -13.41 -11.49 6.48
N ASP A 241 -14.73 -11.34 6.58
CA ASP A 241 -15.51 -11.81 7.74
C ASP A 241 -14.96 -11.28 9.10
N GLY A 242 -14.46 -10.03 9.12
CA GLY A 242 -13.87 -9.40 10.31
C GLY A 242 -12.49 -9.94 10.72
N ARG A 243 -11.86 -10.78 9.90
CA ARG A 243 -10.60 -11.46 10.20
C ARG A 243 -9.53 -11.16 9.16
N VAL A 244 -8.28 -11.28 9.59
CA VAL A 244 -7.11 -11.29 8.72
C VAL A 244 -6.58 -12.72 8.63
N THR A 245 -6.47 -13.24 7.41
CA THR A 245 -6.04 -14.61 7.12
C THR A 245 -4.69 -14.54 6.40
N PRO A 246 -3.60 -15.05 7.00
CA PRO A 246 -2.31 -15.06 6.33
C PRO A 246 -2.32 -15.96 5.09
N LEU A 247 -1.71 -15.48 4.02
CA LEU A 247 -1.57 -16.19 2.74
C LEU A 247 -0.10 -16.48 2.46
N ALA A 248 0.14 -17.46 1.59
CA ALA A 248 1.46 -17.73 1.04
C ALA A 248 1.94 -16.57 0.17
N GLU A 249 3.26 -16.45 -0.01
CA GLU A 249 3.87 -15.51 -0.95
C GLU A 249 3.36 -15.76 -2.38
N ALA A 250 3.17 -14.68 -3.15
CA ALA A 250 2.66 -14.78 -4.50
C ALA A 250 3.78 -14.97 -5.52
N ALA A 251 3.50 -15.77 -6.55
CA ALA A 251 4.14 -15.69 -7.84
C ALA A 251 3.31 -14.72 -8.71
N ILE A 252 3.84 -13.52 -8.94
CA ILE A 252 3.25 -12.47 -9.76
C ILE A 252 3.99 -12.42 -11.09
N GLU A 253 3.35 -12.88 -12.16
CA GLU A 253 3.86 -12.82 -13.52
C GLU A 253 3.36 -11.53 -14.19
N VAL A 254 4.30 -10.68 -14.58
CA VAL A 254 4.02 -9.40 -15.26
C VAL A 254 3.42 -9.68 -16.64
N GLY A 255 2.44 -8.86 -17.04
CA GLY A 255 1.91 -8.86 -18.40
C GLY A 255 3.03 -8.82 -19.45
N SER A 256 2.91 -9.64 -20.48
CA SER A 256 3.90 -9.77 -21.55
C SER A 256 3.20 -9.85 -22.90
N PRO A 257 3.66 -9.11 -23.93
CA PRO A 257 4.90 -8.29 -23.95
C PRO A 257 4.84 -6.93 -23.22
N SER A 258 3.67 -6.51 -22.72
CA SER A 258 3.43 -5.16 -22.18
C SER A 258 2.73 -5.20 -20.81
N PRO A 259 2.93 -4.20 -19.92
CA PRO A 259 2.25 -4.17 -18.62
C PRO A 259 0.72 -4.03 -18.69
N GLU A 260 0.17 -3.69 -19.85
CA GLU A 260 -1.26 -3.68 -20.17
C GLU A 260 -1.84 -5.07 -20.41
N ASP A 261 -1.00 -6.07 -20.68
CA ASP A 261 -1.45 -7.46 -20.87
C ASP A 261 -1.83 -8.10 -19.52
N PRO A 262 -2.67 -9.15 -19.51
CA PRO A 262 -3.09 -9.81 -18.29
C PRO A 262 -1.92 -10.31 -17.42
N TRP A 263 -1.97 -10.01 -16.12
CA TRP A 263 -1.00 -10.52 -15.14
C TRP A 263 -1.55 -11.79 -14.49
N ARG A 264 -0.66 -12.71 -14.09
CA ARG A 264 -1.03 -13.88 -13.29
C ARG A 264 -0.53 -13.72 -11.87
N VAL A 265 -1.39 -13.99 -10.90
CA VAL A 265 -1.05 -13.93 -9.47
C VAL A 265 -1.46 -15.26 -8.85
N ARG A 266 -0.47 -16.09 -8.52
CA ARG A 266 -0.67 -17.46 -8.03
C ARG A 266 0.03 -17.70 -6.71
N GLY A 267 -0.50 -18.58 -5.89
CA GLY A 267 0.14 -19.06 -4.68
C GLY A 267 -0.64 -20.23 -4.08
N ASP A 268 -0.19 -20.73 -2.93
CA ASP A 268 -0.93 -21.78 -2.24
C ASP A 268 -2.30 -21.25 -1.77
N GLY A 269 -3.36 -21.73 -2.42
CA GLY A 269 -4.74 -21.35 -2.15
C GLY A 269 -5.29 -20.22 -3.01
N TYR A 270 -4.60 -19.75 -4.06
CA TYR A 270 -5.18 -18.78 -5.00
C TYR A 270 -4.57 -18.85 -6.41
N ASP A 271 -5.42 -18.65 -7.42
CA ASP A 271 -5.03 -18.45 -8.82
C ASP A 271 -5.89 -17.34 -9.41
N LEU A 272 -5.26 -16.18 -9.61
CA LEU A 272 -5.92 -14.96 -10.04
C LEU A 272 -5.33 -14.48 -11.36
N THR A 273 -6.21 -13.91 -12.17
CA THR A 273 -5.86 -13.13 -13.35
C THR A 273 -6.19 -11.68 -13.08
N PHE A 274 -5.24 -10.80 -13.30
CA PHE A 274 -5.47 -9.37 -13.26
C PHE A 274 -5.55 -8.83 -14.68
N LEU A 275 -6.62 -8.10 -14.99
CA LEU A 275 -6.83 -7.41 -16.26
C LEU A 275 -6.59 -5.91 -16.05
N PRO A 276 -5.47 -5.36 -16.56
CA PRO A 276 -5.22 -3.93 -16.52
C PRO A 276 -6.26 -3.13 -17.31
N GLY A 277 -6.74 -2.01 -16.76
CA GLY A 277 -7.51 -0.98 -17.47
C GLY A 277 -6.80 0.37 -17.55
N GLY A 278 -5.74 0.56 -16.77
CA GLY A 278 -4.86 1.72 -16.85
C GLY A 278 -3.50 1.41 -16.24
N VAL A 279 -2.46 2.11 -16.69
CA VAL A 279 -1.10 1.92 -16.19
C VAL A 279 -0.58 3.23 -15.64
N HIS A 280 -0.41 3.29 -14.32
CA HIS A 280 0.41 4.32 -13.70
C HIS A 280 1.87 3.87 -13.77
N ALA A 281 2.77 4.68 -14.35
CA ALA A 281 4.18 4.31 -14.47
C ALA A 281 5.11 5.50 -14.26
N GLN A 282 6.24 5.22 -13.61
CA GLN A 282 7.30 6.19 -13.41
C GLN A 282 8.66 5.60 -13.75
N HIS A 283 9.41 6.32 -14.59
CA HIS A 283 10.79 6.01 -14.91
C HIS A 283 11.67 7.18 -14.48
N THR A 284 12.46 6.96 -13.44
CA THR A 284 13.34 8.00 -12.87
C THR A 284 14.79 7.57 -13.00
N ASN A 285 15.64 8.45 -13.53
CA ASN A 285 17.10 8.29 -13.53
C ASN A 285 17.76 9.62 -13.18
N LEU A 286 18.21 9.74 -11.94
CA LEU A 286 18.93 10.91 -11.41
C LEU A 286 20.43 10.61 -11.25
N GLY A 287 20.95 9.66 -12.03
CA GLY A 287 22.33 9.17 -11.93
C GLY A 287 22.51 8.16 -10.79
N VAL A 288 22.46 8.64 -9.54
CA VAL A 288 22.60 7.81 -8.34
C VAL A 288 21.29 7.10 -7.97
N VAL A 289 20.14 7.75 -8.20
CA VAL A 289 18.82 7.12 -8.03
C VAL A 289 18.34 6.62 -9.39
N ARG A 290 17.91 5.36 -9.49
CA ARG A 290 17.21 4.83 -10.65
C ARG A 290 16.00 4.03 -10.21
N SER A 291 14.84 4.28 -10.79
CA SER A 291 13.61 3.54 -10.47
C SER A 291 12.84 3.26 -11.74
N LYS A 292 12.41 2.01 -11.88
CA LYS A 292 11.39 1.57 -12.83
C LYS A 292 10.20 1.10 -12.00
N PHE A 293 9.15 1.92 -12.00
CA PHE A 293 7.92 1.70 -11.28
C PHE A 293 6.78 1.56 -12.28
N ILE A 294 6.06 0.46 -12.22
CA ILE A 294 4.86 0.21 -13.01
C ILE A 294 3.79 -0.29 -12.05
N GLN A 295 2.67 0.40 -11.98
CA GLN A 295 1.52 0.06 -11.16
C GLN A 295 0.22 0.11 -11.99
N PRO A 296 -0.12 -0.98 -12.70
CA PRO A 296 -1.40 -1.08 -13.35
C PRO A 296 -2.57 -1.14 -12.37
N VAL A 297 -3.68 -0.51 -12.75
CA VAL A 297 -4.98 -0.54 -12.07
C VAL A 297 -5.99 -1.24 -12.99
N GLY A 298 -6.89 -2.01 -12.40
CA GLY A 298 -7.76 -2.90 -13.15
C GLY A 298 -8.55 -3.82 -12.21
N THR A 299 -8.79 -5.05 -12.65
CA THR A 299 -9.66 -5.97 -11.92
C THR A 299 -9.08 -7.38 -11.85
N PHE A 300 -9.28 -8.04 -10.70
CA PHE A 300 -8.91 -9.43 -10.45
C PHE A 300 -10.10 -10.37 -10.65
N SER A 301 -9.86 -11.47 -11.36
CA SER A 301 -10.81 -12.59 -11.46
C SER A 301 -10.10 -13.93 -11.23
N GLY A 302 -10.76 -14.85 -10.54
CA GLY A 302 -10.18 -16.16 -10.19
C GLY A 302 -10.70 -16.66 -8.85
N THR A 303 -9.92 -17.52 -8.19
CA THR A 303 -10.30 -18.07 -6.87
C THR A 303 -9.25 -17.78 -5.81
N MET A 304 -9.72 -17.59 -4.58
CA MET A 304 -8.88 -17.44 -3.39
C MET A 304 -9.50 -18.16 -2.19
N ARG A 305 -8.74 -19.02 -1.55
CA ARG A 305 -9.11 -19.70 -0.30
C ARG A 305 -8.76 -18.83 0.90
N VAL A 306 -9.77 -18.48 1.68
CA VAL A 306 -9.66 -17.65 2.90
C VAL A 306 -10.22 -18.44 4.08
N GLY A 307 -9.32 -18.90 4.94
CA GLY A 307 -9.65 -19.91 5.96
C GLY A 307 -10.11 -21.21 5.28
N ASP A 308 -11.31 -21.63 5.61
CA ASP A 308 -11.94 -22.85 5.07
C ASP A 308 -12.88 -22.59 3.87
N ARG A 309 -12.97 -21.34 3.41
CA ARG A 309 -13.87 -20.94 2.31
C ARG A 309 -13.08 -20.63 1.05
N GLU A 310 -13.51 -21.17 -0.08
CA GLU A 310 -13.09 -20.67 -1.39
C GLU A 310 -13.97 -19.48 -1.78
N ARG A 311 -13.35 -18.41 -2.27
CA ARG A 311 -13.99 -17.20 -2.78
C ARG A 311 -13.72 -17.08 -4.26
N THR A 312 -14.78 -16.85 -5.03
CA THR A 312 -14.65 -16.48 -6.44
C THR A 312 -14.58 -14.96 -6.54
N LEU A 313 -13.51 -14.46 -7.15
CA LEU A 313 -13.38 -13.05 -7.48
C LEU A 313 -13.91 -12.83 -8.89
N GLU A 314 -14.87 -11.93 -9.03
CA GLU A 314 -15.45 -11.53 -10.31
C GLU A 314 -15.19 -10.03 -10.51
N ALA A 315 -14.15 -9.71 -11.27
CA ALA A 315 -13.75 -8.34 -11.56
C ALA A 315 -13.54 -7.46 -10.31
N LEU A 316 -12.95 -8.03 -9.24
CA LEU A 316 -12.64 -7.29 -8.02
C LEU A 316 -11.62 -6.17 -8.34
N PRO A 317 -11.93 -4.89 -8.06
CA PRO A 317 -11.01 -3.80 -8.33
C PRO A 317 -9.68 -3.93 -7.57
N GLY A 318 -8.60 -3.46 -8.19
CA GLY A 318 -7.31 -3.46 -7.54
C GLY A 318 -6.17 -2.96 -8.40
N VAL A 319 -4.97 -3.14 -7.87
CA VAL A 319 -3.70 -2.80 -8.52
C VAL A 319 -2.74 -3.96 -8.46
N VAL A 320 -1.85 -4.00 -9.44
CA VAL A 320 -0.61 -4.78 -9.40
C VAL A 320 0.58 -3.84 -9.56
N GLU A 321 1.76 -4.26 -9.14
CA GLU A 321 2.98 -3.45 -9.19
C GLU A 321 4.20 -4.30 -9.55
N ASP A 322 5.08 -3.79 -10.40
CA ASP A 322 6.45 -4.26 -10.60
C ASP A 322 7.39 -3.09 -10.34
N GLN A 323 8.22 -3.23 -9.32
CA GLN A 323 9.14 -2.19 -8.87
C GLN A 323 10.57 -2.72 -8.84
N ASP A 324 11.47 -2.03 -9.53
CA ASP A 324 12.92 -2.20 -9.42
C ASP A 324 13.56 -0.83 -9.19
N VAL A 325 14.14 -0.64 -8.01
CA VAL A 325 14.70 0.64 -7.60
C VAL A 325 16.08 0.47 -7.01
N VAL A 326 16.95 1.37 -7.44
CA VAL A 326 18.34 1.57 -7.04
C VAL A 326 18.37 2.95 -6.38
N TRP A 327 18.27 2.98 -5.06
CA TRP A 327 18.17 4.18 -4.19
C TRP A 327 19.38 5.09 -4.16
#